data_AF-A0A1Y1CE94-F1
#
_entry.id   AF-A0A1Y1CE94-F1
#
_cell.length_a   1.000
_cell.length_b   1.000
_cell.length_c   1.000
_cell.angle_alpha   90.00
_cell.angle_beta   90.00
_cell.angle_gamma   90.00
#
_symmetry.space_group_name_H-M   'P 1'
#
loop_
_entity.id
_entity.type
_entity.pdbx_description
1 polymer ?
#
loop_
_entity_poly.entity_id
_entity_poly.type
_entity_poly.pdbx_seq_one_letter_code
_entity_poly.pdbx_strand_id
1 'polypeptide(L)'
;MKKIFLSLLTVILIATSVFADEIKFTASAPNVVELGEQFRLTYSVNSKGKNIKIPALNGFRVLMGPSTSSSMSTQIINGKVSSNSSYSYTYVLLAEEEGKFDITPATITIDGETKTSNSLTIEVVEVNKTRQDTQSSQSNNTASDDKITENNLFVKVDLDRKSVYMGEHIVASIKVYTRLTIAGFGDSKFPSFNGFLSQEVPTPGQISLEEKILTGPFTIQESFVN
;
A
#
# COMPACT_ATOMS: atom_id res chain seq x y z
N MET A 1 -44.10 -18.60 -31.21
CA MET A 1 -42.70 -18.96 -30.88
C MET A 1 -41.75 -17.76 -30.91
N LYS A 2 -41.72 -16.91 -31.96
CA LYS A 2 -40.84 -15.71 -32.02
C LYS A 2 -41.03 -14.70 -30.87
N LYS A 3 -42.25 -14.48 -30.38
CA LYS A 3 -42.55 -13.54 -29.29
C LYS A 3 -42.02 -14.01 -27.91
N ILE A 4 -41.94 -15.33 -27.69
CA ILE A 4 -41.40 -15.93 -26.47
C ILE A 4 -39.86 -15.83 -26.47
N PHE A 5 -39.25 -16.04 -27.64
CA PHE A 5 -37.81 -15.86 -27.81
C PHE A 5 -37.38 -14.39 -27.60
N LEU A 6 -38.20 -13.44 -28.09
CA LEU A 6 -37.96 -12.01 -27.86
C LEU A 6 -38.11 -11.64 -26.38
N SER A 7 -39.11 -12.22 -25.68
CA SER A 7 -39.29 -12.01 -24.24
C SER A 7 -38.14 -12.59 -23.41
N LEU A 8 -37.59 -13.75 -23.80
CA LEU A 8 -36.48 -14.39 -23.11
C LEU A 8 -35.17 -13.60 -23.28
N LEU A 9 -34.96 -13.03 -24.47
CA LEU A 9 -33.81 -12.18 -24.77
C LEU A 9 -33.85 -10.86 -23.99
N THR A 10 -35.02 -10.27 -23.78
CA THR A 10 -35.16 -9.04 -22.97
C THR A 10 -34.92 -9.30 -21.47
N VAL A 11 -35.34 -10.45 -20.94
CA VAL A 11 -35.10 -10.82 -19.52
C VAL A 11 -33.61 -11.09 -19.25
N ILE A 12 -32.88 -11.64 -20.21
CA ILE A 12 -31.43 -11.89 -20.06
C ILE A 12 -30.59 -10.61 -20.12
N LEU A 13 -31.09 -9.56 -20.78
CA LEU A 13 -30.40 -8.27 -20.93
C LEU A 13 -30.55 -7.36 -19.70
N ILE A 14 -31.55 -7.61 -18.84
CA ILE A 14 -31.78 -6.82 -17.61
C ILE A 14 -30.93 -7.38 -16.43
N ALA A 15 -30.41 -8.60 -16.54
CA ALA A 15 -29.67 -9.27 -15.46
C ALA A 15 -28.18 -8.89 -15.36
N THR A 16 -27.66 -8.01 -16.23
CA THR A 16 -26.25 -7.59 -16.22
C THR A 16 -26.07 -6.20 -15.63
N SER A 17 -26.53 -5.98 -14.40
CA SER A 17 -26.09 -4.82 -13.61
C SER A 17 -24.72 -5.17 -13.01
N VAL A 18 -23.65 -4.82 -13.71
CA VAL A 18 -22.29 -4.91 -13.16
C VAL A 18 -22.17 -3.79 -12.12
N PHE A 19 -22.18 -4.15 -10.84
CA PHE A 19 -21.78 -3.23 -9.77
C PHE A 19 -20.27 -3.02 -9.89
N ALA A 20 -19.86 -1.87 -10.43
CA ALA A 20 -18.47 -1.44 -10.38
C ALA A 20 -18.15 -1.00 -8.95
N ASP A 21 -17.01 -1.44 -8.41
CA ASP A 21 -16.52 -0.94 -7.13
C ASP A 21 -16.26 0.57 -7.23
N GLU A 22 -16.63 1.29 -6.16
CA GLU A 22 -16.41 2.73 -6.08
C GLU A 22 -14.91 3.05 -6.17
N ILE A 23 -14.54 3.96 -7.08
CA ILE A 23 -13.15 4.40 -7.21
C ILE A 23 -12.81 5.31 -6.03
N LYS A 24 -11.88 4.87 -5.20
CA LYS A 24 -11.34 5.60 -4.05
C LYS A 24 -9.97 6.13 -4.42
N PHE A 25 -9.86 7.44 -4.51
CA PHE A 25 -8.60 8.15 -4.68
C PHE A 25 -8.35 9.02 -3.46
N THR A 26 -7.23 8.82 -2.77
CA THR A 26 -6.94 9.44 -1.48
C THR A 26 -5.51 9.97 -1.42
N ALA A 27 -5.30 11.00 -0.64
CA ALA A 27 -4.01 11.58 -0.28
C ALA A 27 -3.80 11.42 1.23
N SER A 28 -2.58 11.12 1.65
CA SER A 28 -2.19 10.96 3.05
C SER A 28 -0.80 11.54 3.32
N ALA A 29 -0.68 12.25 4.44
CA ALA A 29 0.56 12.81 5.00
C ALA A 29 0.34 13.08 6.50
N PRO A 30 1.40 13.33 7.29
CA PRO A 30 1.25 13.84 8.66
C PRO A 30 0.52 15.18 8.67
N ASN A 31 -0.33 15.40 9.67
CA ASN A 31 -1.05 16.68 9.85
C ASN A 31 -0.16 17.78 10.43
N VAL A 32 0.94 17.41 11.09
CA VAL A 32 1.91 18.32 11.70
C VAL A 32 3.31 17.79 11.43
N VAL A 33 4.24 18.67 11.05
CA VAL A 33 5.66 18.37 10.84
C VAL A 33 6.52 19.52 11.37
N GLU A 34 7.77 19.26 11.70
CA GLU A 34 8.72 20.30 12.13
C GLU A 34 9.36 20.99 10.93
N LEU A 35 9.76 22.26 11.09
CA LEU A 35 10.56 22.97 10.09
C LEU A 35 11.87 22.21 9.81
N GLY A 36 12.12 21.90 8.55
CA GLY A 36 13.26 21.09 8.11
C GLY A 36 13.06 19.58 8.22
N GLU A 37 11.90 19.10 8.68
CA GLU A 37 11.56 17.69 8.70
C GLU A 37 11.31 17.14 7.29
N GLN A 38 11.77 15.91 7.06
CA GLN A 38 11.42 15.14 5.86
C GLN A 38 10.24 14.23 6.14
N PHE A 39 9.20 14.32 5.33
CA PHE A 39 8.01 13.49 5.48
C PHE A 39 7.50 12.96 4.14
N ARG A 40 6.56 12.02 4.18
CA ARG A 40 5.99 11.38 3.00
C ARG A 40 4.60 11.91 2.70
N LEU A 41 4.38 12.27 1.44
CA LEU A 41 3.05 12.49 0.87
C LEU A 41 2.73 11.33 -0.08
N THR A 42 1.67 10.59 0.21
CA THR A 42 1.26 9.43 -0.57
C THR A 42 -0.14 9.61 -1.12
N TYR A 43 -0.27 9.43 -2.43
CA TYR A 43 -1.55 9.31 -3.11
C TYR A 43 -1.84 7.84 -3.37
N SER A 44 -3.02 7.34 -2.99
CA SER A 44 -3.45 5.95 -3.19
C SER A 44 -4.77 5.87 -3.95
N VAL A 45 -4.84 5.00 -4.95
CA VAL A 45 -6.04 4.77 -5.76
C VAL A 45 -6.32 3.30 -5.98
N ASN A 46 -7.58 2.88 -5.87
CA ASN A 46 -7.95 1.47 -5.98
C ASN A 46 -8.20 0.97 -7.42
N SER A 47 -7.86 1.78 -8.43
CA SER A 47 -8.00 1.43 -9.83
C SER A 47 -6.87 2.04 -10.67
N LYS A 48 -6.52 1.38 -11.78
CA LYS A 48 -5.39 1.78 -12.61
C LYS A 48 -5.73 3.07 -13.35
N GLY A 49 -5.08 4.16 -12.96
CA GLY A 49 -5.23 5.46 -13.61
C GLY A 49 -4.06 5.85 -14.50
N LYS A 50 -4.28 6.91 -15.28
CA LYS A 50 -3.27 7.59 -16.09
C LYS A 50 -3.29 9.09 -15.80
N ASN A 51 -2.24 9.78 -16.22
CA ASN A 51 -2.16 11.24 -16.18
C ASN A 51 -2.43 11.84 -14.79
N ILE A 52 -1.85 11.25 -13.73
CA ILE A 52 -1.93 11.84 -12.40
C ILE A 52 -1.31 13.24 -12.42
N LYS A 53 -2.04 14.23 -11.88
CA LYS A 53 -1.57 15.60 -11.72
C LYS A 53 -1.64 15.97 -10.25
N ILE A 54 -0.47 16.27 -9.69
CA ILE A 54 -0.32 16.73 -8.31
C ILE A 54 -0.41 18.27 -8.31
N PRO A 55 -1.07 18.88 -7.31
CA PRO A 55 -1.08 20.34 -7.17
C PRO A 55 0.30 20.90 -6.84
N ALA A 56 0.40 22.23 -6.83
CA ALA A 56 1.55 22.90 -6.24
C ALA A 56 1.66 22.60 -4.74
N LEU A 57 2.87 22.27 -4.28
CA LEU A 57 3.17 21.94 -2.89
C LEU A 57 3.85 23.15 -2.23
N ASN A 58 3.11 24.24 -2.06
CA ASN A 58 3.64 25.46 -1.44
C ASN A 58 4.11 25.18 0.00
N GLY A 59 5.23 25.77 0.41
CA GLY A 59 5.85 25.52 1.72
C GLY A 59 6.69 24.23 1.81
N PHE A 60 6.69 23.40 0.76
CA PHE A 60 7.40 22.12 0.75
C PHE A 60 8.29 21.96 -0.48
N ARG A 61 9.55 21.53 -0.25
CA ARG A 61 10.44 21.11 -1.34
C ARG A 61 10.32 19.62 -1.59
N VAL A 62 10.09 19.25 -2.84
CA VAL A 62 10.15 17.84 -3.26
C VAL A 62 11.60 17.39 -3.31
N LEU A 63 11.99 16.48 -2.42
CA LEU A 63 13.32 15.87 -2.43
C LEU A 63 13.39 14.66 -3.35
N MET A 64 12.30 13.87 -3.41
CA MET A 64 12.21 12.66 -4.21
C MET A 64 10.78 12.35 -4.62
N GLY A 65 10.61 11.70 -5.77
CA GLY A 65 9.36 11.08 -6.21
C GLY A 65 8.84 11.58 -7.56
N PRO A 66 7.71 11.01 -8.04
CA PRO A 66 6.94 9.96 -7.37
C PRO A 66 7.65 8.60 -7.44
N SER A 67 7.77 7.93 -6.30
CA SER A 67 7.95 6.48 -6.26
C SER A 67 6.58 5.83 -6.42
N THR A 68 6.47 4.87 -7.35
CA THR A 68 5.20 4.21 -7.66
C THR A 68 5.19 2.76 -7.20
N SER A 69 4.10 2.32 -6.59
CA SER A 69 3.88 0.92 -6.22
C SER A 69 2.45 0.48 -6.58
N SER A 70 2.26 -0.82 -6.82
CA SER A 70 0.97 -1.42 -7.08
C SER A 70 0.81 -2.72 -6.29
N SER A 71 -0.35 -2.92 -5.67
CA SER A 71 -0.77 -4.15 -5.00
C SER A 71 -2.06 -4.65 -5.65
N MET A 72 -2.18 -5.97 -5.83
CA MET A 72 -3.34 -6.59 -6.44
C MET A 72 -3.71 -7.85 -5.67
N SER A 73 -4.92 -7.91 -5.15
CA SER A 73 -5.47 -9.00 -4.37
C SER A 73 -6.64 -9.64 -5.08
N THR A 74 -6.75 -10.97 -5.07
CA THR A 74 -7.95 -11.66 -5.55
C THR A 74 -8.40 -12.69 -4.53
N GLN A 75 -9.63 -12.48 -4.05
CA GLN A 75 -10.32 -13.34 -3.09
C GLN A 75 -11.45 -14.10 -3.78
N ILE A 76 -11.56 -15.40 -3.51
CA ILE A 76 -12.65 -16.24 -4.02
C ILE A 76 -13.36 -16.87 -2.81
N ILE A 77 -14.57 -16.41 -2.49
CA ILE A 77 -15.36 -16.90 -1.35
C ILE A 77 -16.69 -17.45 -1.89
N ASN A 78 -16.95 -18.74 -1.69
CA ASN A 78 -18.17 -19.43 -2.15
C ASN A 78 -18.50 -19.19 -3.64
N GLY A 79 -17.47 -19.17 -4.50
CA GLY A 79 -17.62 -18.91 -5.94
C GLY A 79 -17.79 -17.44 -6.32
N LYS A 80 -17.87 -16.51 -5.36
CA LYS A 80 -17.84 -15.07 -5.63
C LYS A 80 -16.38 -14.59 -5.68
N VAL A 81 -15.97 -14.07 -6.82
CA VAL A 81 -14.65 -13.43 -7.02
C VAL A 81 -14.74 -11.97 -6.56
N SER A 82 -13.78 -11.53 -5.76
CA SER A 82 -13.56 -10.12 -5.39
C SER A 82 -12.09 -9.79 -5.65
N SER A 83 -11.82 -8.72 -6.38
CA SER A 83 -10.46 -8.29 -6.71
C SER A 83 -10.24 -6.87 -6.20
N ASN A 84 -9.20 -6.65 -5.41
CA ASN A 84 -8.84 -5.34 -4.88
C ASN A 84 -7.47 -4.94 -5.45
N SER A 85 -7.42 -3.84 -6.19
CA SER A 85 -6.15 -3.27 -6.67
C SER A 85 -5.86 -1.99 -5.89
N SER A 86 -4.60 -1.67 -5.66
CA SER A 86 -4.17 -0.40 -5.06
C SER A 86 -2.90 0.07 -5.76
N TYR A 87 -2.91 1.32 -6.20
CA TYR A 87 -1.78 1.99 -6.83
C TYR A 87 -1.40 3.18 -5.97
N SER A 88 -0.12 3.32 -5.65
CA SER A 88 0.38 4.42 -4.81
C SER A 88 1.46 5.23 -5.51
N TYR A 89 1.45 6.54 -5.26
CA TYR A 89 2.41 7.52 -5.75
C TYR A 89 2.94 8.30 -4.55
N THR A 90 4.20 8.07 -4.17
CA THR A 90 4.79 8.61 -2.94
C THR A 90 5.88 9.63 -3.24
N TYR A 91 5.82 10.77 -2.58
CA TYR A 91 6.81 11.84 -2.60
C TYR A 91 7.46 11.96 -1.22
N VAL A 92 8.76 12.27 -1.21
CA VAL A 92 9.46 12.71 0.00
C VAL A 92 9.62 14.21 -0.08
N LEU A 93 9.04 14.90 0.90
CA LEU A 93 8.98 16.34 0.99
C LEU A 93 9.82 16.83 2.16
N LEU A 94 10.37 18.03 2.04
CA LEU A 94 11.01 18.78 3.10
C LEU A 94 10.15 20.00 3.45
N ALA A 95 9.85 20.21 4.73
CA ALA A 95 9.21 21.42 5.20
C ALA A 95 10.20 22.60 5.21
N GLU A 96 9.94 23.64 4.40
CA GLU A 96 10.85 24.79 4.26
C GLU A 96 10.31 26.09 4.89
N GLU A 97 9.00 26.18 5.07
CA GLU A 97 8.34 27.36 5.61
C GLU A 97 7.40 26.96 6.75
N GLU A 98 7.33 27.79 7.79
CA GLU A 98 6.38 27.61 8.90
C GLU A 98 4.97 28.06 8.52
N GLY A 99 3.98 27.45 9.16
CA GLY A 99 2.58 27.82 9.00
C GLY A 99 1.68 26.67 8.59
N LYS A 100 0.46 26.98 8.16
CA LYS A 100 -0.53 26.00 7.73
C LYS A 100 -0.63 25.99 6.21
N PHE A 101 -0.40 24.82 5.64
CA PHE A 101 -0.41 24.63 4.19
C PHE A 101 -1.52 23.66 3.80
N ASP A 102 -2.41 24.14 2.94
CA ASP A 102 -3.45 23.31 2.34
C ASP A 102 -2.94 22.70 1.03
N ILE A 103 -2.88 21.37 0.98
CA ILE A 103 -2.64 20.61 -0.23
C ILE A 103 -3.99 20.35 -0.88
N THR A 104 -4.19 20.96 -2.05
CA THR A 104 -5.43 20.80 -2.81
C THR A 104 -5.54 19.38 -3.38
N PRO A 105 -6.74 18.91 -3.77
CA PRO A 105 -6.91 17.60 -4.37
C PRO A 105 -6.04 17.39 -5.62
N ALA A 106 -5.36 16.25 -5.70
CA ALA A 106 -4.77 15.76 -6.93
C ALA A 106 -5.86 15.24 -7.87
N THR A 107 -5.53 15.11 -9.15
CA THR A 107 -6.43 14.54 -10.17
C THR A 107 -5.80 13.34 -10.86
N ILE A 108 -6.61 12.38 -11.26
CA ILE A 108 -6.20 11.19 -12.03
C ILE A 108 -7.29 10.80 -13.02
N THR A 109 -6.93 10.31 -14.21
CA THR A 109 -7.89 9.81 -15.19
C THR A 109 -8.03 8.29 -15.07
N ILE A 110 -9.24 7.81 -14.77
CA ILE A 110 -9.59 6.39 -14.64
C ILE A 110 -10.83 6.14 -15.50
N ASP A 111 -10.76 5.15 -16.40
CA ASP A 111 -11.84 4.78 -17.32
C ASP A 111 -12.40 5.96 -18.14
N GLY A 112 -11.55 6.95 -18.45
CA GLY A 112 -11.93 8.15 -19.20
C GLY A 112 -12.53 9.28 -18.35
N GLU A 113 -12.77 9.04 -17.06
CA GLU A 113 -13.24 10.04 -16.11
C GLU A 113 -12.12 10.59 -15.24
N THR A 114 -12.17 11.89 -14.93
CA THR A 114 -11.25 12.51 -13.97
C THR A 114 -11.78 12.30 -12.56
N LYS A 115 -10.96 11.70 -11.70
CA LYS A 115 -11.21 11.53 -10.27
C LYS A 115 -10.30 12.44 -9.45
N THR A 116 -10.79 12.93 -8.33
CA THR A 116 -10.08 13.84 -7.42
C THR A 116 -9.80 13.16 -6.09
N SER A 117 -8.66 13.46 -5.47
CA SER A 117 -8.37 13.00 -4.10
C SER A 117 -9.08 13.86 -3.05
N ASN A 118 -8.92 13.51 -1.76
CA ASN A 118 -9.16 14.45 -0.68
C ASN A 118 -8.08 15.56 -0.65
N SER A 119 -8.41 16.66 0.02
CA SER A 119 -7.44 17.68 0.45
C SER A 119 -6.74 17.26 1.75
N LEU A 120 -5.59 17.86 2.02
CA LEU A 120 -4.86 17.73 3.27
C LEU A 120 -4.49 19.11 3.79
N THR A 121 -4.41 19.25 5.11
CA THR A 121 -3.85 20.44 5.77
C THR A 121 -2.67 19.97 6.61
N ILE A 122 -1.51 20.58 6.39
CA ILE A 122 -0.27 20.27 7.11
C ILE A 122 0.19 21.53 7.83
N GLU A 123 0.39 21.42 9.14
CA GLU A 123 0.94 22.48 9.99
C GLU A 123 2.45 22.26 10.18
N VAL A 124 3.26 23.21 9.72
CA VAL A 124 4.70 23.23 9.94
C VAL A 124 4.98 24.09 11.17
N VAL A 125 5.56 23.47 12.20
CA VAL A 125 5.89 24.11 13.48
C VAL A 125 7.39 24.30 13.64
N GLU A 126 7.79 25.35 14.35
CA GLU A 126 9.19 25.50 14.78
C GLU A 126 9.64 24.31 15.65
N VAL A 127 10.89 23.91 15.47
CA VAL A 127 11.58 22.97 16.36
C VAL A 127 11.72 23.64 17.72
N ASN A 128 10.78 23.37 18.63
CA ASN A 128 10.93 23.76 20.02
C ASN A 128 12.01 22.88 20.66
N LYS A 129 13.26 23.35 20.70
CA LYS A 129 14.36 22.74 21.48
C LYS A 129 14.16 22.90 22.99
N THR A 130 12.94 22.73 23.48
CA THR A 130 12.63 22.73 24.90
C THR A 130 11.48 21.77 25.15
N ARG A 131 11.84 20.53 25.52
CA ARG A 131 11.16 19.72 26.54
C ARG A 131 11.97 18.45 26.81
N GLN A 132 13.05 18.68 27.56
CA GLN A 132 13.41 17.74 28.61
C GLN A 132 12.35 17.89 29.70
N ASP A 133 11.71 16.76 30.02
CA ASP A 133 10.99 16.45 31.26
C ASP A 133 9.81 17.36 31.65
N THR A 134 8.57 16.85 31.47
CA THR A 134 7.49 17.00 32.45
C THR A 134 6.30 16.13 32.07
N GLN A 135 6.18 15.03 32.83
CA GLN A 135 4.96 14.62 33.51
C GLN A 135 3.70 14.35 32.66
N SER A 136 3.53 13.05 32.40
CA SER A 136 2.26 12.31 32.42
C SER A 136 1.05 13.07 32.98
N SER A 137 0.11 13.40 32.09
CA SER A 137 -1.30 13.55 32.44
C SER A 137 -2.14 13.23 31.21
N GLN A 138 -2.70 12.02 31.24
CA GLN A 138 -4.03 11.66 30.76
C GLN A 138 -4.57 12.45 29.56
N SER A 139 -4.43 11.86 28.37
CA SER A 139 -5.44 12.03 27.32
C SER A 139 -5.70 10.67 26.68
N ASN A 140 -6.89 10.15 26.94
CA ASN A 140 -7.49 9.06 26.19
C ASN A 140 -7.63 9.48 24.73
N ASN A 141 -6.62 9.16 23.92
CA ASN A 141 -6.81 8.99 22.49
C ASN A 141 -6.43 7.55 22.17
N THR A 142 -7.42 6.77 21.77
CA THR A 142 -7.27 5.52 21.03
C THR A 142 -6.56 5.82 19.70
N ALA A 143 -5.27 6.09 19.77
CA ALA A 143 -4.36 5.76 18.69
C ALA A 143 -4.21 4.24 18.76
N SER A 144 -4.65 3.56 17.70
CA SER A 144 -4.32 2.16 17.49
C SER A 144 -2.81 2.06 17.47
N ASP A 145 -2.25 1.67 18.61
CA ASP A 145 -0.87 1.24 18.74
C ASP A 145 -0.78 -0.01 17.84
N ASP A 146 -0.30 0.15 16.60
CA ASP A 146 0.00 -0.94 15.66
C ASP A 146 1.23 -1.70 16.20
N LYS A 147 1.10 -2.22 17.41
CA LYS A 147 2.10 -3.02 18.08
C LYS A 147 2.27 -4.29 17.26
N ILE A 148 3.51 -4.54 16.81
CA ILE A 148 3.85 -5.76 16.09
C ILE A 148 3.59 -6.96 17.02
N THR A 149 2.72 -7.86 16.59
CA THR A 149 2.35 -9.09 17.28
C THR A 149 2.38 -10.24 16.27
N GLU A 150 2.54 -11.48 16.75
CA GLU A 150 2.54 -12.68 15.89
C GLU A 150 1.27 -12.79 15.03
N ASN A 151 0.17 -12.16 15.46
CA ASN A 151 -1.12 -12.17 14.76
C ASN A 151 -1.21 -11.15 13.62
N ASN A 152 -0.32 -10.16 13.56
CA ASN A 152 -0.36 -9.07 12.57
C ASN A 152 0.90 -8.95 11.72
N LEU A 153 1.99 -9.66 12.06
CA LEU A 153 3.19 -9.79 11.23
C LEU A 153 3.87 -11.13 11.50
N PHE A 154 4.10 -11.92 10.45
CA PHE A 154 4.97 -13.09 10.52
C PHE A 154 5.71 -13.31 9.20
N VAL A 155 6.77 -14.10 9.25
CA VAL A 155 7.63 -14.42 8.11
C VAL A 155 7.66 -15.93 7.95
N LYS A 156 7.52 -16.40 6.70
CA LYS A 156 7.68 -17.81 6.34
C LYS A 156 8.85 -17.93 5.38
N VAL A 157 9.63 -18.99 5.57
CA VAL A 157 10.70 -19.37 4.64
C VAL A 157 10.28 -20.68 4.00
N ASP A 158 10.06 -20.64 2.69
CA ASP A 158 9.81 -21.82 1.88
C ASP A 158 11.08 -22.19 1.12
N LEU A 159 11.56 -23.42 1.31
CA LEU A 159 12.69 -23.97 0.56
C LEU A 159 12.15 -24.76 -0.62
N ASP A 160 12.79 -24.62 -1.78
CA ASP A 160 12.46 -25.44 -2.96
C ASP A 160 12.75 -26.94 -2.72
N ARG A 161 13.70 -27.26 -1.82
CA ARG A 161 14.13 -28.63 -1.49
C ARG A 161 14.46 -28.77 -0.01
N LYS A 162 14.22 -29.95 0.56
CA LYS A 162 14.52 -30.26 1.98
C LYS A 162 15.81 -31.05 2.19
N SER A 163 16.36 -31.63 1.12
CA SER A 163 17.60 -32.42 1.12
C SER A 163 18.40 -32.01 -0.10
N VAL A 164 19.68 -31.70 0.10
CA VAL A 164 20.63 -31.27 -0.94
C VAL A 164 21.99 -31.91 -0.69
N TYR A 165 22.76 -32.13 -1.75
CA TYR A 165 24.15 -32.60 -1.66
C TYR A 165 25.13 -31.42 -1.63
N MET A 166 26.37 -31.69 -1.18
CA MET A 166 27.42 -30.66 -1.22
C MET A 166 27.65 -30.18 -2.66
N GLY A 167 27.60 -28.85 -2.85
CA GLY A 167 27.75 -28.21 -4.16
C GLY A 167 26.44 -27.95 -4.91
N GLU A 168 25.29 -28.39 -4.39
CA GLU A 168 23.98 -28.05 -4.97
C GLU A 168 23.44 -26.73 -4.42
N HIS A 169 22.78 -25.96 -5.28
CA HIS A 169 22.09 -24.73 -4.86
C HIS A 169 20.71 -25.06 -4.29
N ILE A 170 20.30 -24.26 -3.32
CA ILE A 170 18.97 -24.28 -2.71
C ILE A 170 18.39 -22.88 -2.78
N VAL A 171 17.11 -22.77 -3.11
CA VAL A 171 16.41 -21.48 -3.19
C VAL A 171 15.52 -21.34 -1.97
N ALA A 172 15.78 -20.30 -1.18
CA ALA A 172 14.95 -19.90 -0.06
C ALA A 172 14.04 -18.74 -0.48
N SER A 173 12.73 -18.97 -0.50
CA SER A 173 11.71 -17.95 -0.72
C SER A 173 11.22 -17.42 0.63
N ILE A 174 11.54 -16.17 0.93
CA ILE A 174 11.10 -15.49 2.15
C ILE A 174 9.81 -14.73 1.85
N LYS A 175 8.73 -15.10 2.54
CA LYS A 175 7.40 -14.50 2.40
C LYS A 175 7.07 -13.76 3.69
N VAL A 176 6.62 -12.52 3.56
CA VAL A 176 6.22 -11.69 4.71
C VAL A 176 4.72 -11.47 4.65
N TYR A 177 4.06 -11.74 5.78
CA TYR A 177 2.62 -11.74 5.92
C TYR A 177 2.26 -10.73 6.98
N THR A 178 1.50 -9.70 6.62
CA THR A 178 1.15 -8.61 7.52
C THR A 178 -0.34 -8.31 7.50
N ARG A 179 -0.88 -7.67 8.54
CA ARG A 179 -2.18 -6.98 8.48
C ARG A 179 -2.01 -5.46 8.61
N LEU A 180 -0.79 -5.03 8.89
CA LEU A 180 -0.40 -3.64 9.04
C LEU A 180 -0.03 -3.04 7.68
N THR A 181 -0.28 -1.76 7.51
CA THR A 181 0.16 -0.99 6.34
C THR A 181 1.68 -0.83 6.40
N ILE A 182 2.43 -1.70 5.71
CA ILE A 182 3.89 -1.60 5.66
C ILE A 182 4.29 -0.51 4.65
N ALA A 183 4.86 0.58 5.15
CA ALA A 183 5.55 1.56 4.32
C ALA A 183 7.03 1.14 4.14
N GLY A 184 7.53 1.08 2.91
CA GLY A 184 8.97 0.87 2.64
C GLY A 184 9.46 -0.59 2.70
N PHE A 185 8.68 -1.54 2.20
CA PHE A 185 9.19 -2.90 1.95
C PHE A 185 10.33 -2.81 0.92
N GLY A 186 11.57 -3.16 1.28
CA GLY A 186 12.73 -3.07 0.39
C GLY A 186 14.07 -2.79 1.08
N ASP A 187 14.06 -2.08 2.22
CA ASP A 187 15.29 -1.71 2.96
C ASP A 187 15.62 -2.66 4.12
N SER A 188 15.26 -3.95 4.02
CA SER A 188 15.47 -4.92 5.10
C SER A 188 16.78 -5.69 4.90
N LYS A 189 17.63 -5.70 5.92
CA LYS A 189 18.85 -6.52 5.92
C LYS A 189 18.48 -7.98 6.17
N PHE A 190 18.79 -8.86 5.22
CA PHE A 190 18.64 -10.29 5.40
C PHE A 190 19.59 -10.83 6.48
N PRO A 191 19.18 -11.85 7.25
CA PRO A 191 20.07 -12.52 8.19
C PRO A 191 21.21 -13.24 7.44
N SER A 192 22.35 -13.41 8.09
CA SER A 192 23.50 -14.12 7.53
C SER A 192 23.24 -15.63 7.45
N PHE A 193 23.47 -16.25 6.28
CA PHE A 193 23.36 -17.70 6.10
C PHE A 193 24.72 -18.39 6.37
N ASN A 194 25.01 -18.67 7.65
CA ASN A 194 26.25 -19.33 8.04
C ASN A 194 26.39 -20.71 7.37
N GLY A 195 27.53 -20.95 6.72
CA GLY A 195 27.84 -22.20 6.03
C GLY A 195 27.34 -22.28 4.57
N PHE A 196 26.69 -21.24 4.07
CA PHE A 196 26.25 -21.13 2.68
C PHE A 196 26.86 -19.89 2.02
N LEU A 197 27.18 -19.98 0.73
CA LEU A 197 27.42 -18.80 -0.08
C LEU A 197 26.07 -18.17 -0.41
N SER A 198 25.84 -16.93 0.03
CA SER A 198 24.61 -16.21 -0.21
C SER A 198 24.78 -15.25 -1.36
N GLN A 199 23.97 -15.40 -2.39
CA GLN A 199 23.88 -14.46 -3.50
C GLN A 199 22.44 -14.00 -3.61
N GLU A 200 22.23 -12.69 -3.48
CA GLU A 200 20.93 -12.09 -3.72
C GLU A 200 20.63 -12.13 -5.22
N VAL A 201 19.46 -12.65 -5.57
CA VAL A 201 18.98 -12.64 -6.96
C VAL A 201 18.22 -11.32 -7.16
N PRO A 202 18.59 -10.50 -8.15
CA PRO A 202 17.93 -9.23 -8.39
C PRO A 202 16.44 -9.46 -8.63
N THR A 203 15.65 -8.85 -7.77
CA THR A 203 14.19 -8.89 -7.82
C THR A 203 13.72 -7.67 -8.64
N PRO A 204 12.81 -7.80 -9.61
CA PRO A 204 12.32 -6.64 -10.36
C PRO A 204 11.72 -5.61 -9.39
N GLY A 205 12.06 -4.33 -9.59
CA GLY A 205 11.84 -3.24 -8.63
C GLY A 205 10.39 -2.89 -8.30
N GLN A 206 9.42 -3.70 -8.73
CA GLN A 206 8.01 -3.53 -8.45
C GLN A 206 7.54 -4.65 -7.53
N ILE A 207 7.57 -4.39 -6.23
CA ILE A 207 6.98 -5.27 -5.22
C ILE A 207 5.47 -5.23 -5.39
N SER A 208 4.89 -6.34 -5.87
CA SER A 208 3.45 -6.54 -5.94
C SER A 208 3.00 -7.32 -4.71
N LEU A 209 2.26 -6.65 -3.82
CA LEU A 209 1.60 -7.34 -2.72
C LEU A 209 0.36 -8.06 -3.26
N GLU A 210 0.38 -9.39 -3.22
CA GLU A 210 -0.75 -10.26 -3.60
C GLU A 210 -1.45 -10.77 -2.34
N GLU A 211 -2.76 -10.49 -2.21
CA GLU A 211 -3.54 -11.07 -1.10
C GLU A 211 -4.25 -12.34 -1.59
N LYS A 212 -4.06 -13.40 -0.79
CA LYS A 212 -4.56 -14.75 -1.03
C LYS A 212 -5.28 -15.24 0.22
N ILE A 213 -6.51 -15.75 0.05
CA ILE A 213 -7.24 -16.43 1.13
C ILE A 213 -6.82 -17.90 1.17
N LEU A 214 -6.32 -18.36 2.31
CA LEU A 214 -6.09 -19.78 2.60
C LEU A 214 -7.26 -20.32 3.42
N THR A 215 -7.88 -21.40 2.95
CA THR A 215 -9.05 -22.01 3.62
C THR A 215 -8.61 -22.73 4.91
N GLY A 216 -8.80 -22.07 6.04
CA GLY A 216 -8.53 -22.54 7.40
C GLY A 216 -8.67 -21.37 8.39
N PRO A 217 -8.69 -21.61 9.72
CA PRO A 217 -8.96 -20.56 10.73
C PRO A 217 -7.85 -19.51 10.88
N PHE A 218 -6.89 -19.46 9.95
CA PHE A 218 -5.72 -18.60 9.97
C PHE A 218 -5.60 -17.85 8.64
N THR A 219 -5.64 -16.51 8.71
CA THR A 219 -5.41 -15.61 7.57
C THR A 219 -3.92 -15.32 7.42
N ILE A 220 -3.37 -15.59 6.24
CA ILE A 220 -1.94 -15.57 5.95
C ILE A 220 -1.76 -14.85 4.57
N GLN A 221 -1.22 -13.62 4.54
CA GLN A 221 -0.78 -12.84 3.34
C GLN A 221 0.58 -13.23 2.69
N GLU A 222 0.60 -13.95 1.57
CA GLU A 222 1.84 -14.43 0.95
C GLU A 222 2.35 -13.54 -0.21
N SER A 223 3.56 -12.97 -0.13
CA SER A 223 4.16 -12.14 -1.18
C SER A 223 5.00 -12.95 -2.17
N PHE A 224 4.71 -12.88 -3.48
CA PHE A 224 5.59 -13.37 -4.55
C PHE A 224 6.01 -12.20 -5.45
N VAL A 225 7.23 -12.30 -5.98
CA VAL A 225 7.71 -11.41 -7.05
C VAL A 225 7.95 -12.27 -8.29
N ASN A 226 7.38 -11.86 -9.43
CA ASN A 226 7.69 -12.39 -10.76
C ASN A 226 8.86 -11.62 -11.34
#